data_AF-A0A7J8Q3W1-F1
#
_entry.id   AF-A0A7J8Q3W1-F1
#
_cell.length_a   1.000
_cell.length_b   1.000
_cell.length_c   1.000
_cell.angle_alpha   90.00
_cell.angle_beta   90.00
_cell.angle_gamma   90.00
#
_symmetry.space_group_name_H-M   'P 1'
#
loop_
_entity.id
_entity.type
_entity.pdbx_description
1 polymer ?
#
loop_
_entity_poly.entity_id
_entity_poly.type
_entity_poly.pdbx_seq_one_letter_code
_entity_poly.pdbx_strand_id
1 'polypeptide(L)'
;MLKESSGPFFFASLLPTFCHDSTATLRDLTVALGQPLLNYHDLGELCFKIKGGAACLGVCRMAHACGQLHQAVQNRATKESLITALNAAKQEFSIMQEKLETLVQ
;
A
#
# COMPACT_ATOMS: atom_id res chain seq x y z
N MET A 1 -28.10 -5.73 3.52
CA MET A 1 -28.10 -5.65 5.00
C MET A 1 -26.66 -5.44 5.46
N LEU A 2 -26.32 -4.26 5.97
CA LEU A 2 -25.03 -3.95 6.60
C LEU A 2 -25.27 -3.85 8.11
N LYS A 3 -25.63 -4.96 8.73
CA LYS A 3 -25.67 -5.10 10.18
C LYS A 3 -25.37 -6.56 10.48
N GLU A 4 -24.11 -6.83 10.82
CA GLU A 4 -23.67 -7.82 11.80
C GLU A 4 -22.15 -7.95 11.73
N SER A 5 -21.44 -7.06 12.44
CA SER A 5 -20.13 -7.27 13.08
C SER A 5 -19.39 -5.94 13.30
N SER A 6 -20.04 -4.95 13.92
CA SER A 6 -19.38 -3.69 14.32
C SER A 6 -18.66 -3.85 15.66
N GLY A 7 -17.67 -4.74 15.71
CA GLY A 7 -16.84 -4.99 16.89
C GLY A 7 -15.34 -4.96 16.55
N PRO A 8 -14.45 -4.74 17.52
CA PRO A 8 -13.00 -4.66 17.30
C PRO A 8 -12.41 -5.89 16.58
N PHE A 9 -13.06 -7.05 16.72
CA PHE A 9 -12.70 -8.29 16.04
C PHE A 9 -12.92 -8.28 14.51
N PHE A 10 -13.89 -7.50 14.01
CA PHE A 10 -14.08 -7.35 12.56
C PHE A 10 -12.96 -6.53 11.93
N PHE A 11 -12.46 -5.51 12.63
CA PHE A 11 -11.30 -4.76 12.16
C PHE A 11 -10.05 -5.66 12.11
N ALA A 12 -9.84 -6.47 13.16
CA ALA A 12 -8.75 -7.43 13.20
C ALA A 12 -8.83 -8.47 12.07
N SER A 13 -10.03 -8.91 11.67
CA SER A 13 -10.19 -9.87 10.57
C SER A 13 -9.93 -9.28 9.18
N LEU A 14 -9.91 -7.96 9.03
CA LEU A 14 -9.56 -7.29 7.76
C LEU A 14 -8.05 -7.18 7.55
N LEU A 15 -7.26 -7.20 8.63
CA LEU A 15 -5.81 -7.00 8.57
C LEU A 15 -5.08 -8.08 7.73
N PRO A 16 -5.36 -9.39 7.86
CA PRO A 16 -4.71 -10.41 7.03
C PRO A 16 -4.98 -10.19 5.53
N THR A 17 -6.22 -9.88 5.16
CA THR A 17 -6.61 -9.58 3.77
C THR A 17 -5.88 -8.36 3.26
N PHE A 18 -5.83 -7.28 4.05
CA PHE A 18 -5.10 -6.07 3.69
C PHE A 18 -3.59 -6.32 3.51
N CYS A 19 -2.97 -7.09 4.41
CA CYS A 19 -1.56 -7.46 4.31
C CYS A 19 -1.28 -8.28 3.05
N HIS A 20 -2.16 -9.25 2.73
CA HIS A 20 -2.07 -10.05 1.51
C HIS A 20 -2.14 -9.16 0.26
N ASP A 21 -3.19 -8.33 0.17
CA ASP A 21 -3.44 -7.47 -0.98
C ASP A 21 -2.33 -6.41 -1.16
N SER A 22 -1.84 -5.85 -0.06
CA SER A 22 -0.75 -4.87 -0.06
C SER A 22 0.57 -5.51 -0.51
N THR A 23 0.88 -6.72 -0.02
CA THR A 23 2.07 -7.47 -0.43
C THR A 23 2.04 -7.75 -1.93
N ALA A 24 0.89 -8.21 -2.45
CA ALA A 24 0.71 -8.45 -3.88
C ALA A 24 0.89 -7.15 -4.69
N THR A 25 0.24 -6.07 -4.27
CA THR A 25 0.30 -4.78 -4.98
C THR A 25 1.71 -4.17 -4.96
N LEU A 26 2.43 -4.24 -3.84
CA LEU A 26 3.83 -3.76 -3.73
C LEU A 26 4.78 -4.57 -4.61
N ARG A 27 4.56 -5.88 -4.73
CA ARG A 27 5.30 -6.74 -5.65
C ARG A 27 5.02 -6.34 -7.10
N ASP A 28 3.77 -6.15 -7.47
CA ASP A 28 3.38 -5.78 -8.84
C ASP A 28 3.95 -4.40 -9.22
N LEU A 29 3.95 -3.44 -8.29
CA LEU A 29 4.65 -2.15 -8.45
C LEU A 29 6.16 -2.33 -8.67
N THR A 30 6.78 -3.26 -7.95
CA THR A 30 8.21 -3.57 -8.12
C THR A 30 8.51 -4.12 -9.51
N VAL A 31 7.68 -5.06 -9.97
CA VAL A 31 7.80 -5.65 -11.31
C VAL A 31 7.59 -4.62 -12.41
N ALA A 32 6.56 -3.77 -12.26
CA ALA A 32 6.25 -2.70 -13.20
C ALA A 32 7.38 -1.67 -13.29
N LEU A 33 7.95 -1.24 -12.15
CA LEU A 33 9.12 -0.37 -12.14
C LEU A 33 10.38 -1.04 -12.68
N GLY A 34 10.48 -2.38 -12.64
CA GLY A 34 11.56 -3.13 -13.25
C GLY A 34 11.61 -3.02 -14.79
N GLN A 35 10.49 -2.73 -15.44
CA GLN A 35 10.40 -2.72 -16.90
C GLN A 35 11.24 -1.60 -17.56
N PRO A 36 11.71 -1.80 -18.81
CA PRO A 36 12.44 -0.77 -19.56
C PRO A 36 11.58 0.46 -19.86
N LEU A 37 10.30 0.24 -20.16
CA LEU A 37 9.31 1.26 -20.42
C LEU A 37 8.25 1.24 -19.31
N LEU A 38 8.01 2.39 -18.70
CA LEU A 38 7.04 2.51 -17.61
C LEU A 38 5.65 2.80 -18.17
N ASN A 39 4.67 1.97 -17.79
CA ASN A 39 3.26 2.29 -17.98
C ASN A 39 2.73 3.06 -16.77
N TYR A 40 2.70 4.38 -16.87
CA TYR A 40 2.24 5.26 -15.78
C TYR A 40 0.75 5.10 -15.45
N HIS A 41 -0.07 4.64 -16.40
CA HIS A 41 -1.47 4.33 -16.13
C HIS A 41 -1.58 3.15 -15.15
N ASP A 42 -0.91 2.04 -15.46
CA ASP A 42 -0.94 0.84 -14.62
C ASP A 42 -0.30 1.09 -13.26
N LEU A 43 0.80 1.85 -13.22
CA LEU A 43 1.39 2.30 -11.96
C LEU A 43 0.40 3.13 -11.12
N GLY A 44 -0.41 3.98 -11.76
CA GLY A 44 -1.44 4.80 -11.12
C GLY A 44 -2.53 3.94 -10.48
N GLU A 45 -3.05 2.96 -11.21
CA GLU A 45 -4.05 2.00 -10.72
C GLU A 45 -3.54 1.20 -9.51
N LEU A 46 -2.29 0.70 -9.58
CA LEU A 46 -1.66 0.00 -8.47
C LEU A 46 -1.51 0.90 -7.23
N CYS A 47 -1.10 2.16 -7.42
CA CYS A 47 -0.98 3.14 -6.33
C CYS A 47 -2.34 3.48 -5.71
N PHE A 48 -3.39 3.59 -6.52
CA PHE A 48 -4.74 3.88 -6.07
C PHE A 48 -5.26 2.76 -5.15
N LYS A 49 -5.07 1.50 -5.56
CA LYS A 49 -5.50 0.31 -4.80
C LYS A 49 -4.91 0.28 -3.38
N ILE A 50 -3.60 0.45 -3.25
CA ILE A 50 -2.93 0.36 -1.95
C ILE A 50 -3.21 1.59 -1.06
N LYS A 51 -3.33 2.79 -1.64
CA LYS A 51 -3.68 4.02 -0.91
C LYS A 51 -5.08 3.90 -0.28
N GLY A 52 -6.05 3.39 -1.01
CA GLY A 52 -7.43 3.24 -0.54
C GLY A 52 -7.53 2.33 0.69
N GLY A 53 -6.87 1.16 0.63
CA GLY A 53 -6.82 0.22 1.76
C GLY A 53 -6.14 0.81 3.00
N ALA A 54 -4.97 1.46 2.82
CA ALA A 54 -4.22 2.04 3.93
C ALA A 54 -4.99 3.16 4.65
N ALA A 55 -5.71 4.01 3.89
CA ALA A 55 -6.54 5.07 4.46
C ALA A 55 -7.75 4.52 5.22
N CYS A 56 -8.42 3.50 4.68
CA CYS A 56 -9.59 2.89 5.30
C CYS A 56 -9.28 2.24 6.66
N LEU A 57 -8.08 1.66 6.79
CA LEU A 57 -7.62 1.00 8.02
C LEU A 57 -6.84 1.92 8.97
N GLY A 58 -6.78 3.23 8.70
CA GLY A 58 -6.08 4.17 9.58
C GLY A 58 -4.57 3.97 9.66
N VAL A 59 -3.95 3.32 8.67
CA VAL A 59 -2.49 3.14 8.59
C VAL A 59 -1.86 4.41 8.00
N CYS A 60 -1.92 5.50 8.77
CA CYS A 60 -1.68 6.86 8.26
C CYS A 60 -0.30 7.07 7.61
N ARG A 61 0.77 6.49 8.17
CA ARG A 61 2.12 6.63 7.60
C ARG A 61 2.25 5.93 6.25
N MET A 62 1.73 4.71 6.15
CA MET A 62 1.69 3.98 4.88
C MET A 62 0.79 4.70 3.86
N ALA A 63 -0.38 5.19 4.28
CA ALA A 63 -1.27 5.96 3.41
C ALA A 63 -0.59 7.22 2.87
N HIS A 64 0.19 7.91 3.71
CA HIS A 64 0.97 9.08 3.31
C HIS A 64 2.09 8.71 2.31
N ALA A 65 2.87 7.65 2.57
CA ALA A 65 3.91 7.19 1.65
C ALA A 65 3.33 6.73 0.29
N CYS A 66 2.21 6.00 0.31
CA CYS A 66 1.47 5.63 -0.91
C CYS A 66 0.93 6.86 -1.64
N GLY A 67 0.54 7.91 -0.91
CA GLY A 67 0.15 9.19 -1.48
C GLY A 67 1.29 9.89 -2.22
N GLN A 68 2.49 9.91 -1.64
CA GLN A 68 3.69 10.45 -2.28
C GLN A 68 4.09 9.66 -3.52
N LEU A 69 4.05 8.33 -3.46
CA LEU A 69 4.28 7.47 -4.63
C LEU A 69 3.26 7.75 -5.73
N HIS A 70 1.96 7.82 -5.39
CA HIS A 70 0.92 8.13 -6.36
C HIS A 70 1.15 9.50 -7.03
N GLN A 71 1.50 10.53 -6.24
CA GLN A 71 1.81 11.85 -6.77
C GLN A 71 3.03 11.82 -7.72
N ALA A 72 4.07 11.08 -7.38
CA ALA A 72 5.24 10.91 -8.23
C ALA A 72 4.88 10.22 -9.56
N VAL A 73 3.99 9.23 -9.54
CA VAL A 73 3.46 8.58 -10.76
C VAL A 73 2.66 9.58 -11.61
N GLN A 74 1.75 10.35 -11.01
CA GLN A 74 0.94 11.35 -11.72
C GLN A 74 1.81 12.45 -12.36
N ASN A 75 2.88 12.86 -11.68
CA ASN A 75 3.84 13.85 -12.18
C ASN A 75 4.85 13.27 -13.18
N ARG A 76 4.74 11.98 -13.52
CA ARG A 76 5.69 11.26 -14.39
C ARG A 76 7.15 11.43 -13.95
N ALA A 77 7.39 11.29 -12.65
CA ALA A 77 8.73 11.37 -12.08
C ALA A 77 9.67 10.31 -12.67
N THR A 78 10.98 10.53 -12.52
CA THR A 78 11.98 9.57 -13.00
C THR A 78 11.83 8.20 -12.33
N LYS A 79 12.25 7.14 -13.02
CA LYS A 79 12.23 5.77 -12.50
C LYS A 79 12.91 5.65 -11.13
N GLU A 80 14.02 6.34 -10.93
CA GLU A 80 14.75 6.40 -9.66
C GLU A 80 13.93 7.05 -8.53
N SER A 81 13.24 8.14 -8.83
CA SER A 81 12.34 8.81 -7.88
C SER A 81 11.17 7.90 -7.49
N LEU A 82 10.59 7.18 -8.46
CA LEU A 82 9.52 6.21 -8.23
C LEU A 82 10.00 5.03 -7.38
N ILE A 83 11.19 4.50 -7.64
CA ILE A 83 11.80 3.42 -6.83
C ILE A 83 12.00 3.90 -5.39
N THR A 84 12.49 5.13 -5.21
CA THR A 84 12.68 5.73 -3.88
C THR A 84 11.36 5.83 -3.12
N ALA A 85 10.31 6.35 -3.77
CA ALA A 85 8.98 6.45 -3.18
C ALA A 85 8.37 5.07 -2.88
N LEU A 86 8.56 4.07 -3.76
CA LEU A 86 8.11 2.70 -3.53
C LEU A 86 8.82 2.07 -2.33
N ASN A 87 10.12 2.29 -2.18
CA ASN A 87 10.87 1.78 -1.05
C ASN A 87 10.41 2.39 0.28
N ALA A 88 10.07 3.68 0.29
CA ALA A 88 9.45 4.32 1.46
C ALA A 88 8.09 3.69 1.80
N ALA A 89 7.24 3.42 0.80
CA ALA A 89 5.96 2.74 1.02
C ALA A 89 6.13 1.32 1.56
N LYS A 90 7.11 0.55 1.04
CA LYS A 90 7.45 -0.78 1.55
C LYS A 90 7.94 -0.74 2.99
N GLN A 91 8.78 0.22 3.35
CA GLN A 91 9.28 0.38 4.72
C GLN A 91 8.13 0.63 5.70
N GLU A 92 7.19 1.52 5.35
CA GLU A 92 6.01 1.79 6.19
C GLU A 92 5.09 0.57 6.31
N PHE A 93 4.98 -0.23 5.25
CA PHE A 93 4.25 -1.50 5.28
C PHE A 93 4.91 -2.50 6.23
N SER A 94 6.23 -2.69 6.16
CA SER A 94 6.95 -3.59 7.08
C SER A 94 6.82 -3.16 8.54
N ILE A 95 6.96 -1.86 8.84
CA ILE A 95 6.77 -1.32 10.20
C ILE A 95 5.35 -1.60 10.70
N MET A 96 4.35 -1.51 9.82
CA MET A 96 2.96 -1.83 10.19
C MET A 96 2.81 -3.32 10.50
N GLN A 97 3.37 -4.21 9.68
CA GLN A 97 3.33 -5.65 9.92
C GLN A 97 3.96 -6.04 11.25
N GLU A 98 5.16 -5.53 11.56
CA GLU A 98 5.85 -5.77 12.84
C GLU A 98 5.01 -5.33 14.05
N LYS A 99 4.34 -4.17 13.94
CA LYS A 99 3.44 -3.67 14.99
C LYS A 99 2.21 -4.54 15.18
N LEU A 100 1.63 -5.04 14.09
CA LEU A 100 0.50 -5.96 14.16
C LEU A 100 0.90 -7.29 14.80
N GLU A 101 2.05 -7.84 14.43
CA GLU A 101 2.58 -9.06 15.03
C GLU A 101 2.77 -8.90 16.55
N THR A 102 3.29 -7.75 16.98
CA THR A 102 3.47 -7.42 18.41
C THR A 102 2.14 -7.33 19.17
N LEU A 103 1.03 -6.96 18.51
CA LEU A 103 -0.30 -6.85 19.14
C LEU A 103 -1.06 -8.19 19.22
N VAL A 104 -0.63 -9.18 18.43
CA VAL A 104 -1.24 -10.52 18.37
C VAL A 104 -0.52 -11.51 19.29
N GLN A 105 0.69 -11.19 19.75
CA GLN A 105 1.44 -11.91 20.79
C GLN A 105 0.94 -11.54 22.20
#